data_AF-C2EGX9-F1
#
_entry.id   AF-C2EGX9-F1
#
_cell.length_a   1.000
_cell.length_b   1.000
_cell.length_c   1.000
_cell.angle_alpha   90.00
_cell.angle_beta   90.00
_cell.angle_gamma   90.00
#
_symmetry.space_group_name_H-M   'P 1'
#
loop_
_entity.id
_entity.type
_entity.pdbx_description
1 polymer ?
#
loop_
_entity_poly.entity_id
_entity_poly.type
_entity_poly.pdbx_seq_one_letter_code
_entity_poly.pdbx_strand_id
1 'polypeptide(L)'
;MKKFLLVAMIFLSCIIVFQDKAFAKNISDKKIQKIVNGMTLDEKIGQLYMSPSSGDTNKMTNDIKKYNLGGIVLFGEDFSNQNVDLMKQKDIKFQDASKYGLFIATDQEGGTVSRLSISPQLTNGRSFPSPQEIYK
;
A
#
# COMPACT_ATOMS: atom_id res chain seq x y z
N MET A 1 -36.53 -14.91 -28.25
CA MET A 1 -35.19 -15.35 -27.81
C MET A 1 -34.10 -14.29 -27.97
N LYS A 2 -33.95 -13.64 -29.13
CA LYS A 2 -32.92 -12.59 -29.34
C LYS A 2 -33.04 -11.37 -28.40
N LYS A 3 -34.26 -10.96 -28.03
CA LYS A 3 -34.49 -9.85 -27.07
C LYS A 3 -34.16 -10.19 -25.61
N PHE A 4 -34.23 -11.47 -25.23
CA PHE A 4 -33.86 -11.93 -23.87
C PHE A 4 -32.35 -12.09 -23.73
N LEU A 5 -31.66 -12.49 -24.80
CA LEU A 5 -30.20 -12.60 -24.85
C LEU A 5 -29.49 -11.23 -24.74
N LEU A 6 -30.09 -10.18 -25.32
CA LEU A 6 -29.55 -8.82 -25.27
C LEU A 6 -29.63 -8.21 -23.85
N VAL A 7 -30.71 -8.48 -23.10
CA VAL A 7 -30.89 -7.98 -21.73
C VAL A 7 -29.94 -8.67 -20.74
N ALA A 8 -29.67 -9.97 -20.93
CA ALA A 8 -28.71 -10.70 -20.12
C ALA A 8 -27.26 -10.22 -20.33
N MET A 9 -26.88 -9.85 -21.56
CA MET A 9 -25.55 -9.28 -21.84
C MET A 9 -25.36 -7.87 -21.26
N ILE A 10 -26.41 -7.05 -21.23
CA ILE A 10 -26.34 -5.71 -20.60
C ILE A 10 -26.16 -5.84 -19.08
N PHE A 11 -26.86 -6.77 -18.43
CA PHE A 11 -26.68 -7.05 -16.99
C PHE A 11 -25.29 -7.60 -16.66
N LEU A 12 -24.71 -8.44 -17.53
CA LEU A 12 -23.37 -8.99 -17.32
C LEU A 12 -22.27 -7.93 -17.51
N SER A 13 -22.50 -6.92 -18.37
CA SER A 13 -21.56 -5.81 -18.57
C SER A 13 -21.50 -4.81 -17.40
N CYS A 14 -22.59 -4.68 -16.63
CA CYS A 14 -22.63 -3.79 -15.46
C CYS A 14 -21.89 -4.32 -14.23
N ILE A 15 -21.52 -5.61 -14.19
CA ILE A 15 -20.90 -6.23 -13.01
C ILE A 15 -19.36 -6.05 -13.00
N ILE A 16 -18.72 -5.73 -14.13
CA ILE A 16 -17.27 -5.90 -14.29
C ILE A 16 -16.42 -4.65 -14.01
N VAL A 17 -17.01 -3.49 -13.67
CA VAL A 17 -16.18 -2.29 -13.42
C VAL A 17 -16.62 -1.53 -12.16
N PHE A 18 -16.56 -2.19 -11.01
CA PHE A 18 -16.29 -1.46 -9.77
C PHE A 18 -14.80 -1.14 -9.73
N GLN A 19 -14.40 -0.04 -10.36
CA GLN A 19 -13.17 0.63 -9.96
C GLN A 19 -13.45 1.21 -8.57
N ASP A 20 -13.01 0.51 -7.52
CA ASP A 20 -12.93 1.06 -6.17
C ASP A 20 -11.87 2.17 -6.18
N LYS A 21 -12.26 3.36 -6.64
CA LYS A 21 -11.48 4.57 -6.38
C LYS A 21 -11.56 4.81 -4.88
N ALA A 22 -10.52 4.39 -4.16
CA ALA A 22 -10.37 4.69 -2.75
C ALA A 22 -10.32 6.22 -2.58
N PHE A 23 -11.42 6.81 -2.12
CA PHE A 23 -11.47 8.23 -1.78
C PHE A 23 -11.01 8.37 -0.33
N ALA A 24 -10.00 9.21 -0.09
CA ALA A 24 -9.59 9.53 1.27
C ALA A 24 -10.78 10.14 2.01
N LYS A 25 -11.20 9.50 3.10
CA LYS A 25 -12.29 10.02 3.93
C LYS A 25 -11.80 11.32 4.56
N ASN A 26 -12.51 12.43 4.31
CA ASN A 26 -12.27 13.67 5.04
C ASN A 26 -12.58 13.43 6.53
N ILE A 27 -11.52 13.34 7.34
CA ILE A 27 -11.61 13.23 8.80
C ILE A 27 -11.39 14.61 9.39
N SER A 28 -12.29 15.07 10.24
CA SER A 28 -12.13 16.37 10.91
C SER A 28 -11.04 16.33 11.97
N ASP A 29 -10.40 17.47 12.20
CA ASP A 29 -9.39 17.64 13.27
C ASP A 29 -9.93 17.22 14.63
N LYS A 30 -11.22 17.48 14.92
CA LYS A 30 -11.88 17.02 16.15
C LYS A 30 -11.88 15.50 16.28
N LYS A 31 -12.07 14.77 15.18
CA LYS A 31 -12.03 13.30 15.18
C LYS A 31 -10.60 12.80 15.32
N ILE A 32 -9.63 13.43 14.67
CA ILE A 32 -8.20 13.12 14.85
C ILE A 32 -7.79 13.33 16.31
N GLN A 33 -8.13 14.48 16.89
CA GLN A 33 -7.83 14.80 18.28
C GLN A 33 -8.45 13.79 19.24
N LYS A 34 -9.68 13.31 18.97
CA LYS A 34 -10.31 12.26 19.78
C LYS A 34 -9.52 10.95 19.72
N ILE A 35 -9.03 10.55 18.55
CA ILE A 35 -8.21 9.34 18.37
C ILE A 35 -6.90 9.51 19.15
N VAL A 36 -6.16 10.59 18.91
CA VAL A 36 -4.87 10.86 19.56
C VAL A 36 -5.00 10.98 21.08
N ASN A 37 -6.04 11.66 21.58
CA ASN A 37 -6.28 11.76 23.02
C ASN A 37 -6.61 10.41 23.67
N GLY A 38 -7.16 9.46 22.92
CA GLY A 38 -7.44 8.10 23.37
C GLY A 38 -6.24 7.15 23.32
N MET A 39 -5.11 7.56 22.74
CA MET A 39 -3.91 6.74 22.67
C MET A 39 -3.15 6.70 24.00
N THR A 40 -2.55 5.55 24.30
CA THR A 40 -1.53 5.46 25.35
C THR A 40 -0.26 6.24 24.95
N LEU A 41 0.65 6.47 25.90
CA LEU A 41 1.93 7.11 25.59
C LEU A 41 2.72 6.29 24.56
N ASP A 42 2.80 4.96 24.73
CA ASP A 42 3.51 4.07 23.82
C ASP A 42 2.91 4.07 22.41
N GLU A 43 1.58 4.13 22.30
CA GLU A 43 0.91 4.27 21.01
C GLU A 43 1.26 5.60 20.33
N LYS A 44 1.24 6.72 21.07
CA LYS A 44 1.64 8.03 20.53
C LYS A 44 3.08 8.04 20.04
N ILE A 45 3.99 7.45 20.82
CA ILE A 45 5.41 7.35 20.45
C ILE A 45 5.54 6.50 19.18
N GLY A 46 4.90 5.32 19.13
CA GLY A 46 4.93 4.44 17.96
C GLY A 46 4.49 5.13 16.67
N GLN A 47 3.47 5.98 16.73
CA GLN A 47 2.96 6.74 15.59
C GLN A 47 3.95 7.78 15.03
N LEU A 48 4.99 8.15 15.78
CA LEU A 48 6.05 9.06 15.30
C LEU A 48 7.16 8.33 14.53
N TYR A 49 7.18 7.00 14.55
CA TYR A 49 8.24 6.22 13.91
C TYR A 49 7.80 5.60 12.59
N MET A 50 8.72 5.67 11.62
CA MET A 50 8.72 4.84 10.42
C MET A 50 9.91 3.89 10.49
N SER A 51 9.67 2.58 10.55
CA SER A 51 10.72 1.56 10.63
C SER A 51 11.13 1.08 9.22
N PRO A 52 12.42 0.80 8.94
CA PRO A 52 12.76 0.00 7.78
C PRO A 52 12.07 -1.37 7.87
N SER A 53 11.64 -1.91 6.73
CA SER A 53 11.11 -3.27 6.64
C SER A 53 12.14 -4.28 7.11
N SER A 54 11.68 -5.35 7.77
CA SER A 54 12.55 -6.49 8.11
C SER A 54 12.78 -7.46 6.95
N GLY A 55 12.19 -7.23 5.78
CA GLY A 55 12.18 -8.17 4.64
C GLY A 55 11.28 -9.40 4.86
N ASP A 56 11.20 -9.90 6.09
CA ASP A 56 10.23 -10.93 6.50
C ASP A 56 8.86 -10.29 6.82
N THR A 57 7.83 -10.73 6.10
CA THR A 57 6.46 -10.19 6.23
C THR A 57 5.84 -10.50 7.60
N ASN A 58 6.06 -11.68 8.15
CA ASN A 58 5.48 -12.09 9.44
C ASN A 58 6.15 -11.36 10.59
N LYS A 59 7.48 -11.25 10.55
CA LYS A 59 8.24 -10.46 11.52
C LYS A 59 7.81 -9.00 11.48
N MET A 60 7.71 -8.40 10.28
CA MET A 60 7.28 -7.00 10.16
C MET A 60 5.85 -6.80 10.68
N THR A 61 4.93 -7.72 10.38
CA THR A 61 3.55 -7.69 10.90
C THR A 61 3.54 -7.69 12.44
N ASN A 62 4.38 -8.53 13.06
CA ASN A 62 4.50 -8.59 14.52
C ASN A 62 5.09 -7.30 15.10
N ASP A 63 6.11 -6.72 14.47
CA ASP A 63 6.76 -5.49 14.92
C ASP A 63 5.82 -4.28 14.77
N ILE A 64 5.06 -4.18 13.67
CA ILE A 64 4.01 -3.14 13.48
C ILE A 64 3.04 -3.14 14.66
N LYS A 65 2.51 -4.31 15.00
CA LYS A 65 1.54 -4.47 16.09
C LYS A 65 2.17 -4.22 17.46
N LYS A 66 3.35 -4.77 17.71
CA LYS A 66 4.04 -4.69 19.00
C LYS A 66 4.44 -3.25 19.35
N TYR A 67 4.91 -2.50 18.37
CA TYR A 67 5.47 -1.16 18.58
C TYR A 67 4.52 -0.03 18.17
N ASN A 68 3.28 -0.35 17.78
CA ASN A 68 2.26 0.61 17.33
C ASN A 68 2.80 1.56 16.24
N LEU A 69 3.57 1.02 15.28
CA LEU A 69 4.30 1.82 14.30
C LEU A 69 3.34 2.70 13.48
N GLY A 70 3.76 3.95 13.23
CA GLY A 70 3.07 4.87 12.33
C GLY A 70 3.36 4.54 10.86
N GLY A 71 4.51 3.96 10.56
CA GLY A 71 4.82 3.53 9.19
C GLY A 71 5.98 2.56 9.06
N ILE A 72 6.16 2.08 7.83
CA ILE A 72 7.30 1.27 7.40
C ILE A 72 7.86 1.78 6.06
N VAL A 73 9.13 1.49 5.81
CA VAL A 73 9.82 1.78 4.55
C VAL A 73 10.26 0.48 3.89
N LEU A 74 9.76 0.22 2.68
CA LEU A 74 10.07 -0.95 1.87
C LEU A 74 11.30 -0.70 0.99
N PHE A 75 12.18 -1.69 0.91
CA PHE A 75 13.40 -1.68 0.09
C PHE A 75 13.34 -2.71 -1.04
N GLY A 76 14.37 -2.80 -1.88
CA GLY A 76 14.38 -3.70 -3.04
C GLY A 76 14.02 -5.15 -2.71
N GLU A 77 14.56 -5.70 -1.62
CA GLU A 77 14.26 -7.07 -1.19
C GLU A 77 12.78 -7.30 -0.89
N ASP A 78 12.05 -6.28 -0.43
CA ASP A 78 10.61 -6.38 -0.18
C ASP A 78 9.77 -6.66 -1.41
N PHE A 79 10.28 -6.27 -2.59
CA PHE A 79 9.64 -6.44 -3.88
C PHE A 79 10.13 -7.68 -4.63
N SER A 80 11.16 -8.37 -4.13
CA SER A 80 11.71 -9.57 -4.76
C SER A 80 10.64 -10.66 -4.90
N ASN A 81 10.54 -11.25 -6.10
CA ASN A 81 9.55 -12.28 -6.45
C ASN A 81 8.07 -11.88 -6.20
N GLN A 82 7.77 -10.58 -6.06
CA GLN A 82 6.39 -10.10 -5.92
C GLN A 82 5.75 -9.91 -7.29
N ASN A 83 4.46 -10.20 -7.39
CA ASN A 83 3.58 -9.67 -8.43
C ASN A 83 2.53 -8.76 -7.77
N VAL A 84 1.61 -8.20 -8.57
CA VAL A 84 0.58 -7.27 -8.06
C VAL A 84 -0.27 -7.89 -6.95
N ASP A 85 -0.68 -9.15 -7.08
CA ASP A 85 -1.56 -9.80 -6.11
C ASP A 85 -0.83 -10.15 -4.82
N LEU A 86 0.40 -10.64 -4.91
CA LEU A 86 1.24 -10.92 -3.74
C LEU A 86 1.56 -9.62 -2.97
N MET A 87 1.87 -8.54 -3.69
CA MET A 87 2.14 -7.25 -3.05
C MET A 87 0.90 -6.71 -2.34
N LYS A 88 -0.28 -6.78 -2.97
CA LYS A 88 -1.55 -6.41 -2.31
C LYS A 88 -1.83 -7.23 -1.06
N GLN A 89 -1.60 -8.54 -1.10
CA GLN A 89 -1.76 -9.40 0.07
C GLN A 89 -0.79 -9.04 1.19
N LYS A 90 0.46 -8.70 0.84
CA LYS A 90 1.48 -8.21 1.79
C LYS A 90 1.06 -6.87 2.42
N ASP A 91 0.59 -5.92 1.62
CA ASP A 91 0.11 -4.62 2.09
C ASP A 91 -1.11 -4.75 3.01
N ILE A 92 -2.07 -5.62 2.67
CA ILE A 92 -3.25 -5.88 3.52
C ILE A 92 -2.81 -6.42 4.89
N LYS A 93 -1.87 -7.39 4.93
CA LYS A 93 -1.35 -7.91 6.20
C LYS A 93 -0.72 -6.81 7.07
N PHE A 94 0.03 -5.90 6.46
CA PHE A 94 0.63 -4.78 7.18
C PHE A 94 -0.41 -3.78 7.68
N GLN A 95 -1.43 -3.47 6.87
CA GLN A 95 -2.51 -2.59 7.29
C GLN A 95 -3.35 -3.21 8.41
N ASP A 96 -3.68 -4.49 8.32
CA ASP A 96 -4.45 -5.22 9.35
C ASP A 96 -3.69 -5.33 10.68
N ALA A 97 -2.36 -5.28 10.64
CA ALA A 97 -1.52 -5.25 11.85
C ALA A 97 -1.55 -3.90 12.58
N SER A 98 -1.87 -2.81 11.88
CA SER A 98 -1.91 -1.47 12.46
C SER A 98 -3.29 -1.12 13.01
N LYS A 99 -3.32 -0.67 14.26
CA LYS A 99 -4.54 -0.20 14.93
C LYS A 99 -5.09 1.12 14.37
N TYR A 100 -4.19 1.99 13.89
CA TYR A 100 -4.53 3.37 13.49
C TYR A 100 -4.35 3.63 11.99
N GLY A 101 -3.98 2.60 11.22
CA GLY A 101 -3.51 2.71 9.83
C GLY A 101 -2.00 2.81 9.77
N LEU A 102 -1.41 2.38 8.65
CA LEU A 102 0.04 2.34 8.46
C LEU A 102 0.44 3.11 7.20
N PHE A 103 1.42 4.01 7.33
CA PHE A 103 2.13 4.53 6.16
C PHE A 103 3.08 3.46 5.63
N ILE A 104 2.96 3.11 4.36
CA ILE A 104 3.86 2.18 3.67
C ILE A 104 4.56 2.99 2.59
N ALA A 105 5.87 3.19 2.73
CA ALA A 105 6.67 4.06 1.87
C ALA A 105 7.78 3.30 1.14
N THR A 106 8.31 3.88 0.06
CA THR A 106 9.51 3.41 -0.64
C THR A 106 10.09 4.54 -1.50
N ASP A 107 11.40 4.53 -1.78
CA ASP A 107 12.00 5.54 -2.66
C ASP A 107 11.97 5.08 -4.13
N GLN A 108 10.96 5.53 -4.87
CA GLN A 108 10.82 5.22 -6.28
C GLN A 108 11.03 6.49 -7.13
N GLU A 109 12.28 6.95 -7.20
CA GLU A 109 12.67 8.21 -7.82
C GLU A 109 13.05 8.08 -9.31
N GLY A 110 13.54 6.90 -9.72
CA GLY A 110 14.07 6.67 -11.07
C GLY A 110 15.60 6.45 -11.09
N GLY A 111 16.11 5.81 -12.13
CA GLY A 111 17.53 5.45 -12.25
C GLY A 111 17.98 4.49 -11.14
N THR A 112 19.10 4.79 -10.48
CA THR A 112 19.66 3.97 -9.40
C THR A 112 18.78 3.92 -8.15
N VAL A 113 17.81 4.84 -8.03
CA VAL A 113 16.91 4.93 -6.88
C VAL A 113 15.51 4.43 -7.27
N SER A 114 15.44 3.17 -7.70
CA SER A 114 14.22 2.54 -8.22
C SER A 114 13.98 1.15 -7.60
N ARG A 115 13.44 1.09 -6.38
CA ARG A 115 13.29 -0.18 -5.64
C ARG A 115 12.39 -1.18 -6.36
N LEU A 116 11.37 -0.73 -7.09
CA LEU A 116 10.44 -1.61 -7.83
C LEU A 116 11.10 -2.29 -9.04
N SER A 117 12.27 -1.83 -9.51
CA SER A 117 12.92 -2.37 -10.71
C SER A 117 13.41 -3.82 -10.56
N ILE A 118 13.58 -4.30 -9.32
CA ILE A 118 13.93 -5.69 -9.03
C ILE A 118 12.80 -6.69 -9.36
N SER A 119 11.55 -6.23 -9.51
CA SER A 119 10.44 -7.09 -9.87
C SER A 119 9.72 -6.66 -11.16
N PRO A 120 10.16 -7.20 -12.31
CA PRO A 120 9.45 -7.01 -13.59
C PRO A 120 8.01 -7.52 -13.56
N GLN A 121 7.70 -8.54 -12.75
CA GLN A 121 6.35 -9.09 -12.61
C GLN A 121 5.39 -8.12 -11.90
N LEU A 122 5.90 -7.35 -10.93
CA LEU A 122 5.13 -6.34 -10.25
C LEU A 122 4.86 -5.12 -11.14
N THR A 123 5.84 -4.76 -11.97
CA THR A 123 5.82 -3.51 -12.75
C THR A 123 5.39 -3.70 -14.21
N ASN A 124 5.07 -4.93 -14.62
CA ASN A 124 4.82 -5.31 -16.01
C ASN A 124 5.97 -4.88 -16.95
N GLY A 125 7.22 -5.09 -16.51
CA GLY A 125 8.42 -4.74 -17.26
C GLY A 125 8.67 -3.24 -17.43
N ARG A 126 7.99 -2.37 -16.67
CA ARG A 126 8.20 -0.92 -16.75
C ARG A 126 9.65 -0.54 -16.39
N SER A 127 10.26 0.28 -17.25
CA SER A 127 11.54 0.95 -16.97
C SER A 127 11.32 2.26 -16.21
N PHE A 128 12.25 2.62 -15.34
CA PHE A 128 12.24 3.85 -14.53
C PHE A 128 13.53 4.64 -14.78
N PRO A 129 13.60 5.45 -15.85
CA PRO A 129 14.78 6.26 -16.14
C PRO A 129 15.01 7.32 -15.06
N SER A 130 16.24 7.82 -14.96
CA SER A 130 16.55 8.88 -13.99
C SER A 130 15.92 10.22 -14.41
N PRO A 131 15.56 11.12 -13.47
CA PRO A 131 15.08 12.46 -13.82
C PRO A 131 16.02 13.24 -14.75
N GLN A 132 17.34 13.07 -14.57
CA GLN A 132 18.36 13.70 -15.42
C GLN A 132 18.30 13.20 -16.87
N GLU A 133 17.96 11.94 -17.09
CA GLU A 133 17.87 11.34 -18.43
C GLU A 133 16.69 11.93 -19.21
N ILE A 134 15.58 12.20 -18.54
CA ILE A 134 14.30 12.56 -19.16
C ILE A 134 14.05 14.07 -19.31
N TYR A 135 14.67 14.94 -18.49
CA TYR A 135 14.42 16.39 -18.49
C TYR A 135 15.60 17.22 -19.02
N LYS A 136 16.19 16.82 -20.15
CA LYS A 136 17.27 17.58 -20.80
C LYS A 136 16.81 18.91 -21.38
#